data_AF-A0A847U8D9-F1
#
_entry.id   AF-A0A847U8D9-F1
#
_cell.length_a   1.000
_cell.length_b   1.000
_cell.length_c   1.000
_cell.angle_alpha   90.00
_cell.angle_beta   90.00
_cell.angle_gamma   90.00
#
_symmetry.space_group_name_H-M   'P 1'
#
loop_
_entity.id
_entity.type
_entity.pdbx_description
1 polymer ?
#
loop_
_entity_poly.entity_id
_entity_poly.type
_entity_poly.pdbx_seq_one_letter_code
_entity_poly.pdbx_strand_id
1 'polypeptide(L)'
;MTRAMAAAVALALVLAGCSGFVQPDSPETVTPVAVPTDGAGYPPGVSDDAVVPSTLASAHARTLATTNYTLVTRQRVTDSNGTVLRRTNHTRYVAANKTYAGQFRQNGTELNTFTTRIDYWTNGSIVAARYDNRANRRNQVTWPVRDDGPVSDLSERRTIRGIGGAVDLSVADRSDAGVALVGTRFTNPDRLRTPLFVSEPHNVSVRFRVNHDGTVSAFRLVFDAERSDQPVRVTQEMRLQNVGSTTVAQPEWVANTTQRSLRE
;
A
#
# COMPACT_ATOMS: atom_id res chain seq x y z
N MET A 1 5.81 -77.32 -7.19
CA MET A 1 4.46 -77.92 -7.22
C MET A 1 4.62 -79.32 -6.67
N THR A 2 4.27 -79.55 -5.41
CA THR A 2 3.04 -80.30 -5.09
C THR A 2 2.58 -79.93 -3.67
N ARG A 3 1.34 -79.44 -3.56
CA ARG A 3 0.69 -79.09 -2.30
C ARG A 3 0.26 -80.36 -1.57
N ALA A 4 0.73 -80.52 -0.34
CA ALA A 4 0.26 -81.52 0.59
C ALA A 4 -0.86 -80.95 1.49
N MET A 5 -1.95 -81.71 1.56
CA MET A 5 -2.73 -82.09 2.74
C MET A 5 -3.21 -81.04 3.76
N ALA A 6 -4.54 -81.01 3.97
CA ALA A 6 -5.23 -81.42 5.22
C ALA A 6 -6.63 -80.77 5.26
N ALA A 7 -7.71 -81.52 5.02
CA ALA A 7 -8.58 -82.11 6.05
C ALA A 7 -9.29 -81.03 6.90
N ALA A 8 -10.54 -80.68 6.63
CA ALA A 8 -11.77 -81.36 7.05
C ALA A 8 -12.01 -81.34 8.58
N VAL A 9 -13.19 -80.83 8.95
CA VAL A 9 -13.93 -81.01 10.21
C VAL A 9 -13.55 -80.11 11.39
N ALA A 10 -14.35 -79.07 11.65
CA ALA A 10 -14.86 -78.79 13.00
C ALA A 10 -16.06 -77.84 12.94
N LEU A 11 -17.15 -78.34 13.49
CA LEU A 11 -18.47 -77.76 13.64
C LEU A 11 -18.48 -76.76 14.82
N ALA A 12 -19.10 -75.60 14.61
CA ALA A 12 -19.82 -74.77 15.60
C ALA A 12 -19.10 -74.22 16.86
N LEU A 13 -19.58 -73.05 17.30
CA LEU A 13 -19.19 -72.22 18.47
C LEU A 13 -18.02 -71.28 18.10
N VAL A 14 -18.14 -69.96 18.07
CA VAL A 14 -18.57 -69.07 19.16
C VAL A 14 -18.98 -67.70 18.58
N LEU A 15 -20.09 -67.15 19.10
CA LEU A 15 -20.49 -65.75 18.95
C LEU A 15 -19.41 -64.81 19.53
N ALA A 16 -18.89 -63.86 18.75
CA ALA A 16 -18.46 -62.55 19.26
C ALA A 16 -18.16 -61.58 18.10
N GLY A 17 -18.97 -60.52 18.01
CA GLY A 17 -18.57 -59.15 17.69
C GLY A 17 -17.71 -58.87 16.45
N CYS A 18 -18.31 -58.21 15.46
CA CYS A 18 -17.96 -56.81 15.16
C CYS A 18 -19.03 -56.20 14.26
N SER A 19 -19.81 -55.30 14.84
CA SER A 19 -20.70 -54.36 14.16
C SER A 19 -19.90 -53.48 13.19
N GLY A 20 -19.98 -53.76 11.90
CA GLY A 20 -19.50 -52.87 10.84
C GLY A 20 -20.65 -52.00 10.34
N PHE A 21 -20.76 -50.79 10.86
CA PHE A 21 -21.63 -49.74 10.33
C PHE A 21 -21.21 -49.43 8.88
N VAL A 22 -22.13 -49.60 7.94
CA VAL A 22 -21.99 -49.09 6.56
C VAL A 22 -22.39 -47.62 6.59
N GLN A 23 -21.41 -46.73 6.46
CA GLN A 23 -21.65 -45.30 6.30
C GLN A 23 -21.80 -45.00 4.81
N PRO A 24 -22.86 -44.29 4.38
CA PRO A 24 -23.00 -43.87 2.99
C PRO A 24 -21.95 -42.80 2.67
N ASP A 25 -21.30 -42.96 1.51
CA ASP A 25 -20.37 -41.99 0.95
C ASP A 25 -20.97 -40.59 0.96
N SER A 26 -20.26 -39.68 1.61
CA SER A 26 -20.59 -38.25 1.57
C SER A 26 -20.36 -37.74 0.16
N PRO A 27 -21.31 -37.01 -0.45
CA PRO A 27 -21.04 -36.37 -1.74
C PRO A 27 -19.89 -35.38 -1.57
N GLU A 28 -18.92 -35.44 -2.48
CA GLU A 28 -17.88 -34.42 -2.66
C GLU A 28 -18.57 -33.04 -2.66
N THR A 29 -18.38 -32.31 -1.57
CA THR A 29 -18.80 -30.92 -1.50
C THR A 29 -17.77 -30.12 -2.28
N VAL A 30 -18.04 -29.95 -3.58
CA VAL A 30 -17.43 -28.88 -4.37
C VAL A 30 -17.75 -27.58 -3.64
N THR A 31 -16.74 -26.98 -2.99
CA THR A 31 -16.84 -25.62 -2.47
C THR A 31 -17.12 -24.71 -3.66
N PRO A 32 -18.28 -24.04 -3.74
CA PRO A 32 -18.51 -23.08 -4.81
C PRO A 32 -17.40 -22.02 -4.75
N VAL A 33 -16.73 -21.78 -5.87
CA VAL A 33 -15.95 -20.54 -6.04
C VAL A 33 -16.94 -19.41 -5.85
N ALA A 34 -16.61 -18.44 -4.99
CA ALA A 34 -17.45 -17.27 -4.75
C ALA A 34 -17.80 -16.63 -6.10
N VAL A 35 -19.09 -16.66 -6.44
CA VAL A 35 -19.62 -15.96 -7.61
C VAL A 35 -19.46 -14.46 -7.33
N PRO A 36 -18.94 -13.64 -8.25
CA PRO A 36 -18.86 -12.19 -8.07
C PRO A 36 -20.22 -11.64 -7.68
N THR A 37 -20.29 -10.97 -6.53
CA THR A 37 -21.50 -10.35 -6.02
C THR A 37 -21.85 -9.15 -6.90
N ASP A 38 -22.68 -9.36 -7.91
CA ASP A 38 -23.23 -8.32 -8.80
C ASP A 38 -24.10 -7.25 -8.08
N GLY A 39 -24.17 -7.29 -6.74
CA GLY A 39 -24.94 -6.35 -5.92
C GLY A 39 -24.18 -5.11 -5.43
N ALA A 40 -22.85 -5.16 -5.35
CA ALA A 40 -22.08 -4.01 -4.87
C ALA A 40 -21.64 -3.12 -6.05
N GLY A 41 -22.14 -1.89 -6.08
CA GLY A 41 -21.81 -0.90 -7.11
C GLY A 41 -20.29 -0.62 -7.18
N TYR A 42 -19.84 -0.15 -8.34
CA TYR A 42 -18.45 0.26 -8.51
C TYR A 42 -18.08 1.42 -7.56
N PRO A 43 -16.83 1.45 -7.06
CA PRO A 43 -16.33 2.60 -6.33
C PRO A 43 -16.43 3.89 -7.15
N PRO A 44 -16.55 5.06 -6.51
CA PRO A 44 -16.56 6.34 -7.22
C PRO A 44 -15.36 6.49 -8.18
N GLY A 45 -15.65 6.78 -9.44
CA GLY A 45 -14.63 6.92 -10.49
C GLY A 45 -14.17 5.61 -11.10
N VAL A 46 -14.86 4.51 -10.84
CA VAL A 46 -14.65 3.21 -11.49
C VAL A 46 -15.97 2.78 -12.12
N SER A 47 -15.87 2.14 -13.28
CA SER A 47 -16.95 1.47 -13.99
C SER A 47 -16.36 0.24 -14.69
N ASP A 48 -17.17 -0.53 -15.40
CA ASP A 48 -16.68 -1.69 -16.13
C ASP A 48 -15.71 -1.29 -17.26
N ASP A 49 -16.06 -0.25 -18.01
CA ASP A 49 -15.31 0.16 -19.20
C ASP A 49 -14.24 1.21 -18.93
N ALA A 50 -14.32 1.92 -17.80
CA ALA A 50 -13.50 3.11 -17.58
C ALA A 50 -13.17 3.35 -16.10
N VAL A 51 -11.95 3.88 -15.90
CA VAL A 51 -11.52 4.49 -14.64
C VAL A 51 -11.35 5.99 -14.85
N VAL A 52 -11.97 6.80 -14.00
CA VAL A 52 -11.85 8.26 -13.97
C VAL A 52 -10.95 8.66 -12.78
N PRO A 53 -9.64 8.88 -13.00
CA PRO A 53 -8.66 8.99 -11.91
C PRO A 53 -8.90 10.19 -10.98
N SER A 54 -9.41 11.29 -11.52
CA SER A 54 -9.75 12.49 -10.75
C SER A 54 -10.88 12.22 -9.75
N THR A 55 -11.91 11.49 -10.15
CA THR A 55 -13.05 11.11 -9.31
C THR A 55 -12.61 10.13 -8.23
N LEU A 56 -11.85 9.09 -8.60
CA LEU A 56 -11.30 8.11 -7.66
C LEU A 56 -10.43 8.78 -6.59
N ALA A 57 -9.45 9.58 -7.01
CA ALA A 57 -8.56 10.27 -6.06
C ALA A 57 -9.33 11.24 -5.16
N SER A 58 -10.35 11.92 -5.68
CA SER A 58 -11.18 12.85 -4.89
C SER A 58 -12.05 12.11 -3.87
N ALA A 59 -12.60 10.94 -4.23
CA ALA A 59 -13.34 10.10 -3.31
C ALA A 59 -12.45 9.58 -2.18
N HIS A 60 -11.27 9.06 -2.52
CA HIS A 60 -10.26 8.65 -1.54
C HIS A 60 -9.94 9.76 -0.53
N ALA A 61 -9.62 10.96 -1.02
CA ALA A 61 -9.28 12.08 -0.16
C ALA A 61 -10.46 12.54 0.71
N ARG A 62 -11.69 12.54 0.16
CA ARG A 62 -12.90 12.94 0.90
C ARG A 62 -13.18 11.98 2.05
N THR A 63 -13.11 10.67 1.79
CA THR A 63 -13.34 9.66 2.83
C THR A 63 -12.26 9.72 3.92
N LEU A 64 -11.00 9.93 3.53
CA LEU A 64 -9.91 10.04 4.50
C LEU A 64 -9.89 11.36 5.28
N ALA A 65 -10.52 12.43 4.79
CA ALA A 65 -10.56 13.72 5.47
C ALA A 65 -11.29 13.68 6.83
N THR A 66 -12.22 12.74 7.00
CA THR A 66 -13.02 12.57 8.23
C THR A 66 -12.68 11.28 8.98
N THR A 67 -11.61 10.59 8.60
CA THR A 67 -11.31 9.24 9.08
C THR A 67 -9.91 9.21 9.70
N ASN A 68 -9.76 8.49 10.81
CA ASN A 68 -8.45 8.22 11.38
C ASN A 68 -7.75 7.13 10.56
N TYR A 69 -6.47 7.28 10.22
CA TYR A 69 -5.75 6.24 9.49
C TYR A 69 -4.23 6.31 9.64
N THR A 70 -3.57 5.21 9.35
CA THR A 70 -2.13 5.13 9.14
C THR A 70 -1.85 4.88 7.66
N LEU A 71 -0.98 5.68 7.05
CA LEU A 71 -0.57 5.53 5.67
C LEU A 71 0.92 5.19 5.60
N VAL A 72 1.25 4.08 4.95
CA VAL A 72 2.63 3.63 4.78
C VAL A 72 2.98 3.61 3.30
N THR A 73 3.92 4.47 2.91
CA THR A 73 4.47 4.53 1.56
C THR A 73 5.92 4.07 1.55
N ARG A 74 6.29 3.22 0.61
CA ARG A 74 7.68 2.78 0.39
C ARG A 74 8.05 3.01 -1.06
N GLN A 75 9.25 3.52 -1.29
CA GLN A 75 9.80 3.72 -2.62
C GLN A 75 11.23 3.19 -2.69
N ARG A 76 11.58 2.54 -3.79
CA ARG A 76 12.92 2.03 -4.07
C ARG A 76 13.31 2.42 -5.48
N VAL A 77 14.55 2.86 -5.64
CA VAL A 77 15.22 3.00 -6.94
C VAL A 77 16.37 2.01 -6.93
N THR A 78 16.39 1.13 -7.91
CA THR A 78 17.33 0.03 -8.03
C THR A 78 18.05 0.13 -9.37
N ASP A 79 19.36 -0.10 -9.43
CA ASP A 79 20.07 -0.19 -10.71
C ASP A 79 19.80 -1.52 -11.43
N SER A 80 20.35 -1.67 -12.63
CA SER A 80 20.27 -2.91 -13.43
C SER A 80 20.87 -4.13 -12.74
N ASN A 81 21.84 -3.95 -11.84
CA ASN A 81 22.50 -5.02 -11.09
C ASN A 81 21.74 -5.42 -9.81
N GLY A 82 20.61 -4.79 -9.51
CA GLY A 82 19.80 -5.06 -8.32
C GLY A 82 20.23 -4.29 -7.07
N THR A 83 21.22 -3.40 -7.16
CA THR A 83 21.66 -2.54 -6.06
C THR A 83 20.62 -1.48 -5.78
N VAL A 84 20.21 -1.36 -4.51
CA VAL A 84 19.28 -0.31 -4.09
C VAL A 84 20.04 1.02 -3.97
N LEU A 85 19.85 1.90 -4.96
CA LEU A 85 20.43 3.24 -5.01
C LEU A 85 19.77 4.19 -4.00
N ARG A 86 18.45 4.06 -3.85
CA ARG A 86 17.65 4.86 -2.92
C ARG A 86 16.50 4.06 -2.35
N ARG A 87 16.27 4.20 -1.05
CA ARG A 87 15.10 3.70 -0.34
C ARG A 87 14.45 4.83 0.44
N THR A 88 13.16 5.02 0.24
CA THR A 88 12.34 5.96 0.99
C THR A 88 11.21 5.22 1.69
N ASN A 89 11.03 5.47 2.97
CA ASN A 89 9.88 5.01 3.75
C ASN A 89 9.21 6.24 4.36
N HIS A 90 7.90 6.33 4.20
CA HIS A 90 7.09 7.37 4.78
C HIS A 90 5.91 6.74 5.51
N THR A 91 5.84 6.95 6.82
CA THR A 91 4.68 6.59 7.63
C THR A 91 3.99 7.87 8.07
N ARG A 92 2.67 7.96 7.86
CA ARG A 92 1.82 9.05 8.36
C ARG A 92 0.77 8.47 9.28
N TYR A 93 0.56 9.14 10.41
CA TYR A 93 -0.51 8.87 11.36
C TYR A 93 -1.43 10.09 11.32
N VAL A 94 -2.70 9.83 11.01
CA VAL A 94 -3.69 10.88 10.77
C VAL A 94 -4.87 10.66 11.69
N ALA A 95 -5.17 11.66 12.52
CA ALA A 95 -6.40 11.76 13.28
C ALA A 95 -7.31 12.82 12.67
N ALA A 96 -8.63 12.56 12.68
CA ALA A 96 -9.65 13.42 12.09
C ALA A 96 -9.76 14.79 12.78
N ASN A 97 -9.22 14.93 14.01
CA ASN A 97 -9.17 16.18 14.77
C ASN A 97 -8.05 17.14 14.31
N LYS A 98 -7.60 17.03 13.05
CA LYS A 98 -6.49 17.79 12.45
C LYS A 98 -5.13 17.59 13.14
N THR A 99 -4.98 16.52 13.92
CA THR A 99 -3.70 16.14 14.50
C THR A 99 -3.04 15.11 13.60
N TYR A 100 -1.79 15.38 13.20
CA TYR A 100 -1.05 14.53 12.28
C TYR A 100 0.37 14.32 12.79
N ALA A 101 0.91 13.14 12.56
CA ALA A 101 2.32 12.85 12.77
C ALA A 101 2.87 12.07 11.59
N GLY A 102 4.18 12.12 11.39
CA GLY A 102 4.78 11.24 10.43
C GLY A 102 6.28 11.12 10.55
N GLN A 103 6.77 10.09 9.89
CA GLN A 103 8.16 9.69 9.87
C GLN A 103 8.55 9.51 8.41
N PHE A 104 9.50 10.32 7.97
CA PHE A 104 10.14 10.18 6.68
C PHE A 104 11.57 9.68 6.90
N ARG A 105 11.93 8.61 6.20
CA ARG A 105 13.25 7.98 6.25
C ARG A 105 13.70 7.73 4.83
N GLN A 106 14.78 8.37 4.42
CA GLN A 106 15.40 8.14 3.13
C GLN A 106 16.87 7.77 3.34
N ASN A 107 17.26 6.65 2.74
CA ASN A 107 18.66 6.23 2.65
C ASN A 107 19.00 6.12 1.16
N GLY A 108 20.18 6.61 0.78
CA GLY A 108 20.68 6.44 -0.58
C GLY A 108 22.18 6.22 -0.56
N THR A 109 22.67 5.51 -1.56
CA THR A 109 24.10 5.35 -1.86
C THR A 109 24.56 6.28 -2.98
N GLU A 110 23.63 7.07 -3.53
CA GLU A 110 23.87 8.02 -4.60
C GLU A 110 24.49 9.35 -4.12
N LEU A 111 25.33 9.96 -4.96
CA LEU A 111 26.01 11.23 -4.69
C LEU A 111 25.00 12.28 -4.20
N ASN A 112 25.34 12.98 -3.11
CA ASN A 112 24.54 14.04 -2.47
C ASN A 112 23.18 13.61 -1.86
N THR A 113 22.82 12.32 -1.86
CA THR A 113 21.65 11.85 -1.11
C THR A 113 22.04 11.51 0.31
N PHE A 114 21.91 12.50 1.19
CA PHE A 114 22.11 12.30 2.62
C PHE A 114 21.01 11.40 3.19
N THR A 115 21.40 10.55 4.15
CA THR A 115 20.42 9.85 4.99
C THR A 115 19.54 10.90 5.64
N THR A 116 18.28 10.95 5.21
CA THR A 116 17.32 11.97 5.66
C THR A 116 16.35 11.30 6.62
N ARG A 117 16.32 11.79 7.85
CA ARG A 117 15.39 11.34 8.88
C ARG A 117 14.63 12.55 9.37
N ILE A 118 13.33 12.57 9.10
CA ILE A 118 12.45 13.66 9.54
C ILE A 118 11.30 13.02 10.30
N ASP A 119 11.12 13.43 11.54
CA ASP A 119 9.88 13.26 12.27
C ASP A 119 9.13 14.58 12.26
N TYR A 120 7.83 14.55 12.09
CA TYR A 120 7.01 15.76 12.16
C TYR A 120 5.70 15.48 12.88
N TRP A 121 5.16 16.52 13.49
CA TRP A 121 3.88 16.53 14.17
C TRP A 121 3.18 17.86 13.96
N THR A 122 1.86 17.86 13.98
CA THR A 122 1.05 19.07 13.91
C THR A 122 -0.27 18.87 14.65
N ASN A 123 -0.79 19.94 15.21
CA ASN A 123 -2.14 20.07 15.78
C ASN A 123 -3.09 20.89 14.88
N GLY A 124 -2.72 21.10 13.62
CA GLY A 124 -3.47 21.93 12.68
C GLY A 124 -3.12 23.43 12.70
N SER A 125 -2.44 23.92 13.73
CA SER A 125 -1.99 25.33 13.81
C SER A 125 -0.49 25.48 13.56
N ILE A 126 0.31 24.57 14.13
CA ILE A 126 1.77 24.54 13.94
C ILE A 126 2.21 23.23 13.33
N VAL A 127 3.35 23.25 12.64
CA VAL A 127 4.14 22.07 12.29
C VAL A 127 5.40 22.09 13.14
N ALA A 128 5.63 21.03 13.89
CA ALA A 128 6.90 20.72 14.53
C ALA A 128 7.64 19.70 13.67
N ALA A 129 8.94 19.87 13.48
CA ALA A 129 9.78 18.86 12.87
C ALA A 129 11.10 18.67 13.60
N ARG A 130 11.54 17.41 13.63
CA ARG A 130 12.82 16.97 14.15
C ARG A 130 13.58 16.26 13.05
N TYR A 131 14.78 16.74 12.72
CA TYR A 131 15.62 16.17 11.68
C TYR A 131 17.10 16.36 11.95
N ASP A 132 17.94 15.49 11.40
CA ASP A 132 19.38 15.64 11.45
C ASP A 132 19.83 16.41 10.19
N ASN A 133 20.66 17.44 10.35
CA ASN A 133 21.22 18.18 9.21
C ASN A 133 22.45 17.46 8.62
N ARG A 134 23.02 18.03 7.54
CA ARG A 134 24.20 17.46 6.86
C ARG A 134 25.44 17.30 7.76
N ALA A 135 25.52 18.06 8.86
CA ALA A 135 26.58 17.97 9.85
C ALA A 135 26.22 17.02 11.01
N ASN A 136 25.22 16.16 10.85
CA ASN A 136 24.67 15.25 11.87
C ASN A 136 24.22 15.95 13.15
N ARG A 137 23.87 17.23 13.09
CA ARG A 137 23.29 17.95 14.22
C ARG A 137 21.78 17.80 14.19
N ARG A 138 21.21 17.42 15.33
CA ARG A 138 19.76 17.33 15.50
C ARG A 138 19.17 18.73 15.59
N ASN A 139 18.19 19.00 14.73
CA ASN A 139 17.40 20.23 14.72
C ASN A 139 15.98 19.89 15.14
N GLN A 140 15.37 20.78 15.93
CA GLN A 140 13.99 20.69 16.38
C GLN A 140 13.38 22.07 16.20
N VAL A 141 12.48 22.18 15.22
CA VAL A 141 11.95 23.48 14.81
C VAL A 141 10.44 23.46 14.66
N THR A 142 9.81 24.60 14.86
CA THR A 142 8.38 24.83 14.68
C THR A 142 8.09 26.00 13.75
N TRP A 143 7.00 25.90 12.99
CA TRP A 143 6.50 26.97 12.14
C TRP A 143 4.97 26.85 11.99
N PRO A 144 4.25 27.92 11.62
CA PRO A 144 2.81 27.84 11.34
C PRO A 144 2.50 26.90 10.18
N VAL A 145 1.35 26.22 10.22
CA VAL A 145 0.87 25.42 9.07
C VAL A 145 0.72 26.32 7.84
N ARG A 146 1.16 25.82 6.69
CA ARG A 146 1.02 26.42 5.36
C ARG A 146 0.55 25.35 4.38
N ASP A 147 0.11 25.78 3.19
CA ASP A 147 -0.31 24.87 2.11
C ASP A 147 0.86 24.07 1.48
N ASP A 148 2.09 24.35 1.89
CA ASP A 148 3.31 23.66 1.52
C ASP A 148 3.95 22.89 2.69
N GLY A 149 4.75 21.86 2.37
CA GLY A 149 5.49 21.07 3.36
C GLY A 149 4.90 19.70 3.68
N PRO A 150 5.29 19.07 4.81
CA PRO A 150 5.06 17.63 5.07
C PRO A 150 3.59 17.24 5.22
N VAL A 151 2.71 18.23 5.40
CA VAL A 151 1.27 18.08 5.61
C VAL A 151 0.42 18.40 4.37
N SER A 152 1.05 18.75 3.23
CA SER A 152 0.37 19.28 2.03
C SER A 152 -0.35 18.25 1.13
N ASP A 153 -0.31 16.95 1.46
CA ASP A 153 -1.07 15.88 0.78
C ASP A 153 -1.11 14.61 1.65
N LEU A 154 -1.81 14.67 2.79
CA LEU A 154 -1.80 13.59 3.79
C LEU A 154 -2.40 12.27 3.29
N SER A 155 -3.28 12.30 2.30
CA SER A 155 -3.95 11.13 1.74
C SER A 155 -3.28 10.61 0.47
N GLU A 156 -2.14 11.14 0.03
CA GLU A 156 -1.53 10.77 -1.26
C GLU A 156 -2.49 10.94 -2.46
N ARG A 157 -3.42 11.92 -2.37
CA ARG A 157 -4.41 12.18 -3.42
C ARG A 157 -3.74 12.51 -4.74
N ARG A 158 -2.69 13.33 -4.69
CA ARG A 158 -1.98 13.76 -5.91
C ARG A 158 -1.26 12.59 -6.55
N THR A 159 -0.69 11.68 -5.74
CA THR A 159 -0.03 10.46 -6.20
C THR A 159 -1.02 9.52 -6.88
N ILE A 160 -2.15 9.21 -6.25
CA ILE A 160 -3.19 8.34 -6.84
C ILE A 160 -3.70 8.91 -8.16
N ARG A 161 -3.99 10.22 -8.20
CA ARG A 161 -4.42 10.91 -9.42
C ARG A 161 -3.36 10.89 -10.51
N GLY A 162 -2.09 11.12 -10.15
CA GLY A 162 -0.96 11.13 -11.08
C GLY A 162 -0.76 9.77 -11.74
N ILE A 163 -0.75 8.70 -10.94
CA ILE A 163 -0.62 7.33 -11.44
C ILE A 163 -1.79 6.97 -12.36
N GLY A 164 -3.04 7.16 -11.91
CA GLY A 164 -4.20 6.83 -12.74
C GLY A 164 -4.33 7.73 -13.97
N GLY A 165 -3.80 8.95 -13.92
CA GLY A 165 -3.74 9.84 -15.08
C GLY A 165 -2.63 9.51 -16.08
N ALA A 166 -1.63 8.73 -15.67
CA ALA A 166 -0.48 8.37 -16.50
C ALA A 166 -0.63 7.00 -17.16
N VAL A 167 -1.38 6.08 -16.54
CA VAL A 167 -1.48 4.66 -16.94
C VAL A 167 -2.90 4.34 -17.40
N ASP A 168 -3.01 3.50 -18.43
CA ASP A 168 -4.28 2.90 -18.85
C ASP A 168 -4.76 1.88 -17.80
N LEU A 169 -5.74 2.27 -16.99
CA LEU A 169 -6.26 1.44 -15.91
C LEU A 169 -7.54 0.71 -16.33
N SER A 170 -7.61 -0.57 -16.02
CA SER A 170 -8.80 -1.41 -16.21
C SER A 170 -9.12 -2.19 -14.94
N VAL A 171 -10.38 -2.62 -14.83
CA VAL A 171 -10.83 -3.51 -13.75
C VAL A 171 -10.31 -4.92 -14.04
N ALA A 172 -9.55 -5.48 -13.10
CA ALA A 172 -9.05 -6.85 -13.20
C ALA A 172 -9.88 -7.85 -12.39
N ASP A 173 -10.45 -7.41 -11.29
CA ASP A 173 -11.14 -8.27 -10.33
C ASP A 173 -12.11 -7.46 -9.46
N ARG A 174 -13.19 -8.10 -9.01
CA ARG A 174 -14.24 -7.53 -8.15
C ARG A 174 -14.57 -8.51 -7.03
N SER A 175 -14.75 -7.98 -5.83
CA SER A 175 -15.06 -8.76 -4.63
C SER A 175 -15.88 -7.91 -3.65
N ASP A 176 -16.36 -8.50 -2.56
CA ASP A 176 -17.05 -7.77 -1.49
C ASP A 176 -16.15 -6.72 -0.80
N ALA A 177 -14.83 -6.85 -0.93
CA ALA A 177 -13.87 -5.89 -0.41
C ALA A 177 -13.70 -4.66 -1.35
N GLY A 178 -14.21 -4.73 -2.57
CA GLY A 178 -14.05 -3.70 -3.60
C GLY A 178 -13.46 -4.23 -4.90
N VAL A 179 -12.67 -3.38 -5.56
CA VAL A 179 -12.18 -3.59 -6.93
C VAL A 179 -10.66 -3.57 -6.99
N ALA A 180 -10.08 -4.47 -7.78
CA ALA A 180 -8.67 -4.40 -8.17
C ALA A 180 -8.54 -3.76 -9.55
N LEU A 181 -7.74 -2.69 -9.65
CA LEU A 181 -7.41 -2.06 -10.94
C LEU A 181 -5.99 -2.42 -11.33
N VAL A 182 -5.74 -2.64 -12.61
CA VAL A 182 -4.41 -2.91 -13.17
C VAL A 182 -4.13 -2.04 -14.38
N GLY A 183 -2.85 -1.82 -14.66
CA GLY A 183 -2.42 -1.16 -15.88
C GLY A 183 -0.97 -1.48 -16.20
N THR A 184 -0.67 -1.64 -17.49
CA THR A 184 0.67 -2.01 -17.98
C THR A 184 1.17 -1.12 -19.11
N ARG A 185 0.40 -0.08 -19.46
CA ARG A 185 0.68 0.82 -20.58
C ARG A 185 0.54 2.27 -20.14
N PHE A 186 1.54 3.08 -20.45
CA PHE A 186 1.42 4.52 -20.28
C PHE A 186 0.51 5.13 -21.36
N THR A 187 -0.34 6.06 -20.94
CA THR A 187 -1.13 6.94 -21.82
C THR A 187 -0.60 8.38 -21.77
N ASN A 188 -0.06 8.78 -20.62
CA ASN A 188 0.55 10.10 -20.42
C ASN A 188 1.64 10.04 -19.33
N PRO A 189 2.86 9.56 -19.65
CA PRO A 189 3.94 9.38 -18.68
C PRO A 189 4.26 10.63 -17.85
N ASP A 190 4.11 11.84 -18.43
CA ASP A 190 4.42 13.12 -17.78
C ASP A 190 3.55 13.44 -16.55
N ARG A 191 2.41 12.76 -16.42
CA ARG A 191 1.56 12.86 -15.21
C ARG A 191 2.10 12.08 -14.03
N LEU A 192 3.06 11.18 -14.26
CA LEU A 192 3.67 10.40 -13.19
C LEU A 192 4.73 11.24 -12.48
N ARG A 193 4.61 11.36 -11.16
CA ARG A 193 5.66 11.99 -10.35
C ARG A 193 6.83 11.03 -10.19
N THR A 194 7.94 11.31 -10.86
CA THR A 194 9.17 10.51 -10.70
C THR A 194 9.98 10.94 -9.47
N PRO A 195 10.79 10.03 -8.92
CA PRO A 195 11.76 10.37 -7.89
C PRO A 195 12.80 11.40 -8.37
N LEU A 196 13.43 12.16 -7.47
CA LEU A 196 14.48 13.12 -7.84
C LEU A 196 15.60 12.46 -8.67
N PHE A 197 16.04 13.16 -9.71
CA PHE A 197 17.06 12.73 -10.68
C PHE A 197 16.68 11.50 -11.53
N VAL A 198 15.42 11.07 -11.48
CA VAL A 198 14.89 9.98 -12.32
C VAL A 198 13.99 10.57 -13.40
N SER A 199 14.23 10.21 -14.66
CA SER A 199 13.53 10.70 -15.84
C SER A 199 13.09 9.54 -16.75
N GLU A 200 12.33 9.85 -17.80
CA GLU A 200 11.98 8.91 -18.88
C GLU A 200 11.32 7.59 -18.41
N PRO A 201 10.19 7.67 -17.67
CA PRO A 201 9.51 6.47 -17.21
C PRO A 201 8.94 5.66 -18.38
N HIS A 202 9.21 4.36 -18.40
CA HIS A 202 8.73 3.38 -19.37
C HIS A 202 8.47 2.01 -18.70
N ASN A 203 7.92 1.03 -19.43
CA ASN A 203 7.64 -0.33 -18.92
C ASN A 203 6.86 -0.35 -17.58
N VAL A 204 5.72 0.32 -17.53
CA VAL A 204 4.93 0.43 -16.30
C VAL A 204 4.15 -0.83 -15.97
N SER A 205 4.00 -1.10 -14.68
CA SER A 205 3.01 -2.02 -14.14
C SER A 205 2.45 -1.42 -12.85
N VAL A 206 1.13 -1.32 -12.76
CA VAL A 206 0.44 -0.85 -11.56
C VAL A 206 -0.68 -1.80 -11.17
N ARG A 207 -0.87 -1.96 -9.86
CA ARG A 207 -2.07 -2.56 -9.27
C ARG A 207 -2.59 -1.70 -8.14
N PHE A 208 -3.86 -1.33 -8.19
CA PHE A 208 -4.61 -0.71 -7.08
C PHE A 208 -5.54 -1.72 -6.43
N ARG A 209 -5.81 -1.51 -5.14
CA ARG A 209 -6.96 -2.06 -4.42
C ARG A 209 -7.83 -0.91 -3.96
N VAL A 210 -9.08 -0.91 -4.38
CA VAL A 210 -10.03 0.19 -4.15
C VAL A 210 -11.24 -0.37 -3.44
N ASN A 211 -11.54 0.13 -2.25
CA ASN A 211 -12.72 -0.25 -1.50
C ASN A 211 -13.98 0.43 -2.11
N HIS A 212 -15.17 -0.08 -1.80
CA HIS A 212 -16.43 0.47 -2.34
C HIS A 212 -16.70 1.95 -2.01
N ASP A 213 -16.15 2.45 -0.90
CA ASP A 213 -16.22 3.87 -0.50
C ASP A 213 -15.29 4.81 -1.31
N GLY A 214 -14.54 4.25 -2.28
CA GLY A 214 -13.58 4.98 -3.10
C GLY A 214 -12.20 5.13 -2.45
N THR A 215 -11.94 4.51 -1.31
CA THR A 215 -10.60 4.53 -0.70
C THR A 215 -9.67 3.56 -1.40
N VAL A 216 -8.54 4.06 -1.87
CA VAL A 216 -7.42 3.21 -2.28
C VAL A 216 -6.74 2.64 -1.04
N SER A 217 -6.96 1.35 -0.75
CA SER A 217 -6.40 0.68 0.42
C SER A 217 -4.95 0.23 0.21
N ALA A 218 -4.56 -0.03 -1.05
CA ALA A 218 -3.17 -0.29 -1.40
C ALA A 218 -2.90 0.01 -2.88
N PHE A 219 -1.65 0.30 -3.20
CA PHE A 219 -1.15 0.17 -4.56
C PHE A 219 0.29 -0.33 -4.61
N ARG A 220 0.66 -0.92 -5.76
CA ARG A 220 2.04 -1.19 -6.15
C ARG A 220 2.24 -0.69 -7.57
N LEU A 221 3.20 0.21 -7.74
CA LEU A 221 3.65 0.75 -9.01
C LEU A 221 5.09 0.31 -9.24
N VAL A 222 5.38 -0.18 -10.43
CA VAL A 222 6.72 -0.52 -10.90
C VAL A 222 6.89 0.10 -12.29
N PHE A 223 8.04 0.71 -12.55
CA PHE A 223 8.40 1.17 -13.89
C PHE A 223 9.91 1.22 -14.03
N ASP A 224 10.38 1.15 -15.27
CA ASP A 224 11.77 1.38 -15.64
C ASP A 224 11.94 2.86 -16.02
N ALA A 225 13.12 3.40 -15.81
CA ALA A 225 13.43 4.81 -16.01
C ALA A 225 14.93 5.03 -16.17
N GLU A 226 15.34 6.26 -16.40
CA GLU A 226 16.73 6.64 -16.50
C GLU A 226 17.18 7.51 -15.33
N ARG A 227 18.46 7.39 -14.98
CA ARG A 227 19.14 8.25 -14.01
C ARG A 227 20.58 8.49 -14.45
N SER A 228 20.89 9.70 -14.94
CA SER A 228 22.21 10.03 -15.49
C SER A 228 22.64 9.00 -16.54
N ASP A 229 21.74 8.74 -17.50
CA ASP A 229 21.90 7.77 -18.59
C ASP A 229 22.11 6.31 -18.14
N GLN A 230 21.80 6.00 -16.88
CA GLN A 230 21.81 4.63 -16.34
C GLN A 230 20.39 4.12 -16.15
N PRO A 231 20.06 2.89 -16.61
CA PRO A 231 18.75 2.32 -16.41
C PRO A 231 18.53 2.01 -14.93
N VAL A 232 17.36 2.40 -14.44
CA VAL A 232 16.92 2.14 -13.08
C VAL A 232 15.50 1.60 -13.06
N ARG A 233 15.20 0.77 -12.06
CA ARG A 233 13.84 0.33 -11.76
C ARG A 233 13.32 1.03 -10.53
N VAL A 234 12.16 1.66 -10.66
CA VAL A 234 11.44 2.29 -9.56
C VAL A 234 10.34 1.35 -9.08
N THR A 235 10.23 1.16 -7.78
CA THR A 235 9.09 0.49 -7.15
C THR A 235 8.52 1.40 -6.08
N GLN A 236 7.22 1.66 -6.14
CA GLN A 236 6.47 2.41 -5.14
C GLN A 236 5.30 1.58 -4.63
N GLU A 237 5.12 1.54 -3.32
CA GLU A 237 4.03 0.84 -2.65
C GLU A 237 3.37 1.78 -1.64
N MET A 238 2.04 1.68 -1.53
CA MET A 238 1.26 2.35 -0.49
C MET A 238 0.34 1.34 0.18
N ARG A 239 0.16 1.45 1.49
CA ARG A 239 -0.85 0.71 2.25
C ARG A 239 -1.54 1.63 3.25
N LEU A 240 -2.86 1.57 3.25
CA LEU A 240 -3.72 2.15 4.26
C LEU A 240 -3.93 1.12 5.38
N GLN A 241 -3.80 1.55 6.63
CA GLN A 241 -3.83 0.70 7.83
C GLN A 241 -4.59 1.41 8.95
N ASN A 242 -5.04 0.64 9.95
CA ASN A 242 -5.65 1.15 11.19
C ASN A 242 -6.75 2.20 10.93
N VAL A 243 -7.56 1.97 9.89
CA VAL A 243 -8.66 2.87 9.50
C VAL A 243 -9.69 2.91 10.64
N GLY A 244 -10.03 4.11 11.10
CA GLY A 244 -10.93 4.35 12.22
C GLY A 244 -10.26 4.29 13.60
N SER A 245 -9.06 3.72 13.74
CA SER A 245 -8.44 3.45 15.06
C SER A 245 -7.12 4.17 15.33
N THR A 246 -6.48 4.77 14.31
CA THR A 246 -5.24 5.54 14.52
C THR A 246 -5.46 6.72 15.46
N THR A 247 -4.58 6.85 16.46
CA THR A 247 -4.51 8.03 17.34
C THR A 247 -3.16 8.73 17.16
N VAL A 248 -3.14 10.03 17.44
CA VAL A 248 -1.91 10.84 17.35
C VAL A 248 -1.73 11.61 18.65
N ALA A 249 -0.74 11.21 19.44
CA ALA A 249 -0.31 11.95 20.62
C ALA A 249 0.76 12.98 20.24
N GLN A 250 0.81 14.09 21.00
CA GLN A 250 1.90 15.05 20.87
C GLN A 250 3.22 14.42 21.37
N PRO A 251 4.27 14.37 20.55
CA PRO A 251 5.56 13.87 21.00
C PRO A 251 6.24 14.82 22.01
N GLU A 252 6.94 14.26 23.00
CA GLU A 252 7.65 15.02 24.04
C GLU A 252 8.64 16.04 23.48
N TRP A 253 9.33 15.71 22.38
CA TRP A 253 10.31 16.58 21.75
C TRP A 253 9.71 17.87 21.19
N VAL A 254 8.39 17.92 20.96
CA VAL A 254 7.73 19.14 20.47
C VAL A 254 7.91 20.30 21.45
N ALA A 255 7.96 20.03 22.76
CA ALA A 255 8.19 21.05 23.78
C ALA A 255 9.58 21.71 23.68
N ASN A 256 10.54 21.03 23.06
CA ASN A 256 11.93 21.48 22.92
C ASN A 256 12.24 22.06 21.53
N THR A 257 11.20 22.42 20.77
CA THR A 257 11.36 23.03 19.44
C THR A 257 11.63 24.51 19.53
N THR A 258 12.40 25.02 18.56
CA THR A 258 12.66 26.45 18.40
C THR A 258 11.89 26.98 17.20
N GLN A 259 11.36 28.21 17.29
CA GLN A 259 10.66 28.79 16.15
C GLN A 259 11.63 28.96 14.99
N ARG A 260 11.28 28.38 13.84
CA ARG A 260 12.09 28.52 12.63
C ARG A 260 12.06 29.98 12.20
N SER A 261 13.21 30.63 12.13
CA SER A 261 13.32 31.96 11.54
C SER A 261 12.88 31.86 10.07
N LEU A 262 11.78 32.53 9.75
CA LEU A 262 11.36 32.72 8.37
C LEU A 262 12.35 33.71 7.77
N ARG A 263 13.27 33.26 6.92
CA ARG A 263 13.94 34.19 6.02
C ARG A 263 12.92 34.56 4.95
N GLU A 264 12.61 35.85 4.88
CA GLU A 264 11.80 36.48 3.83
C GLU A 264 12.39 36.22 2.44
#